data_AF-R4PW81-F1
#
_entry.id   AF-R4PW81-F1
#
_cell.length_a   1.000
_cell.length_b   1.000
_cell.length_c   1.000
_cell.angle_alpha   90.00
_cell.angle_beta   90.00
_cell.angle_gamma   90.00
#
_symmetry.space_group_name_H-M   'P 1'
#
loop_
_entity.id
_entity.type
_entity.pdbx_description
1 polymer ?
#
loop_
_entity_poly.entity_id
_entity_poly.type
_entity_poly.pdbx_seq_one_letter_code
_entity_poly.pdbx_strand_id
1 'polypeptide(L)'
;MTQNINTKNRGFTIVELLIVIVIIAILAAITIVAYNGIQTRAKASAVQATVNTVIKKAESANAVANSYPQNAAGFTAQKDSDMTGSGVTFVTAAPTSTTNSPTSVVYTPCTGTAGTGAVITYWDYNANATATKSIGQPTAAGTCAAGTAFAQVW
;
A
#
# COMPACT_ATOMS: atom_id res chain seq x y z
N MET A 1 -29.23 31.99 -60.29
CA MET A 1 -29.92 31.11 -59.33
C MET A 1 -29.05 31.02 -58.09
N THR A 2 -29.35 31.77 -57.04
CA THR A 2 -28.52 31.84 -55.84
C THR A 2 -29.40 31.43 -54.66
N GLN A 3 -29.23 30.19 -54.21
CA GLN A 3 -29.95 29.62 -53.07
C GLN A 3 -29.37 30.22 -51.78
N ASN A 4 -30.15 31.04 -51.09
CA ASN A 4 -29.81 31.63 -49.80
C ASN A 4 -29.96 30.55 -48.71
N ILE A 5 -28.85 30.01 -48.22
CA ILE A 5 -28.85 29.00 -47.15
C ILE A 5 -28.97 29.74 -45.81
N ASN A 6 -30.20 29.91 -45.33
CA ASN A 6 -30.49 30.50 -44.02
C ASN A 6 -30.24 29.45 -42.92
N THR A 7 -28.99 29.31 -42.48
CA THR A 7 -28.63 28.45 -41.34
C THR A 7 -29.19 29.05 -40.05
N LYS A 8 -30.29 28.48 -39.56
CA LYS A 8 -30.87 28.83 -38.24
C LYS A 8 -29.90 28.40 -37.15
N ASN A 9 -29.08 29.34 -36.66
CA ASN A 9 -28.30 29.17 -35.44
C ASN A 9 -29.26 29.03 -34.27
N ARG A 10 -29.51 27.79 -33.83
CA ARG A 10 -30.22 27.50 -32.58
C ARG A 10 -29.27 27.76 -31.42
N GLY A 11 -29.45 28.89 -30.73
CA GLY A 11 -28.71 29.19 -29.51
C GLY A 11 -29.11 28.25 -28.38
N PHE A 12 -28.11 27.80 -27.61
CA PHE A 12 -28.33 27.08 -26.36
C PHE A 12 -28.99 28.03 -25.36
N THR A 13 -30.09 27.63 -24.73
CA THR A 13 -30.74 28.50 -23.74
C THR A 13 -29.91 28.55 -22.46
N ILE A 14 -29.88 29.71 -21.81
CA ILE A 14 -29.20 29.87 -20.50
C ILE A 14 -29.79 28.89 -19.47
N VAL A 15 -31.09 28.57 -19.59
CA VAL A 15 -31.79 27.62 -18.71
C VAL A 15 -31.30 26.18 -18.92
N GLU A 16 -31.08 25.76 -20.17
CA GLU A 16 -30.48 24.45 -20.46
C GLU A 16 -29.07 24.33 -19.88
N LEU A 17 -28.28 25.39 -19.92
CA LEU A 17 -26.95 25.37 -19.31
C LEU A 17 -27.01 25.40 -17.77
N LEU A 18 -27.96 26.14 -17.20
CA LEU A 18 -28.15 26.25 -15.76
C LEU A 18 -28.56 24.91 -15.13
N ILE A 19 -29.52 24.20 -15.72
CA ILE A 19 -29.94 22.91 -15.16
C ILE A 19 -28.81 21.87 -15.23
N VAL A 20 -28.00 21.92 -16.29
CA VAL A 20 -26.84 21.03 -16.43
C VAL A 20 -25.85 21.27 -15.29
N ILE A 21 -25.43 22.51 -15.03
CA ILE A 21 -24.46 22.81 -13.96
C ILE A 21 -24.99 22.42 -12.57
N VAL A 22 -26.30 22.54 -12.33
CA VAL A 22 -26.93 22.11 -11.07
C VAL A 22 -26.88 20.60 -10.92
N ILE A 23 -27.17 19.85 -12.00
CA ILE A 23 -27.11 18.38 -11.96
C ILE A 23 -25.69 17.88 -11.71
N ILE A 24 -24.68 18.40 -12.42
CA ILE A 24 -23.28 18.01 -12.16
C ILE A 24 -22.82 18.41 -10.75
N ALA A 25 -23.30 19.53 -10.19
CA ALA A 25 -22.99 19.91 -8.82
C ALA A 25 -23.51 18.89 -7.78
N ILE A 26 -24.75 18.42 -7.94
CA ILE A 26 -25.34 17.41 -7.05
C ILE A 26 -24.61 16.07 -7.19
N LEU A 27 -24.34 15.63 -8.43
CA LEU A 27 -23.62 14.39 -8.69
C LEU A 27 -22.20 14.44 -8.13
N ALA A 28 -21.48 15.56 -8.29
CA ALA A 28 -20.14 15.76 -7.74
C ALA A 28 -20.11 15.70 -6.20
N ALA A 29 -21.12 16.28 -5.53
CA ALA A 29 -21.18 16.24 -4.06
C ALA A 29 -21.31 14.81 -3.53
N ILE A 30 -22.17 13.99 -4.15
CA ILE A 30 -22.37 12.58 -3.76
C ILE A 30 -21.10 11.75 -4.05
N THR A 31 -20.48 11.96 -5.21
CA THR A 31 -19.28 11.19 -5.59
C THR A 31 -18.09 11.47 -4.69
N ILE A 32 -17.91 12.70 -4.20
CA ILE A 32 -16.80 13.04 -3.29
C ILE A 32 -16.85 12.23 -1.98
N VAL A 33 -18.03 12.12 -1.36
CA VAL A 33 -18.18 11.38 -0.09
C VAL A 33 -17.92 9.88 -0.30
N ALA A 34 -18.46 9.31 -1.38
CA ALA A 34 -18.24 7.90 -1.72
C ALA A 34 -16.77 7.60 -2.07
N TYR A 35 -16.10 8.51 -2.78
CA TYR A 35 -14.72 8.34 -3.23
C TYR A 35 -13.74 8.22 -2.06
N ASN A 36 -13.93 8.99 -0.98
CA ASN A 36 -13.07 8.90 0.21
C ASN A 36 -13.10 7.50 0.85
N GLY A 37 -14.28 6.89 0.98
CA GLY A 37 -14.41 5.52 1.52
C GLY A 37 -13.76 4.46 0.63
N ILE A 38 -13.95 4.58 -0.70
CA ILE A 38 -13.35 3.67 -1.68
C ILE A 38 -11.83 3.76 -1.66
N GLN A 39 -11.29 4.98 -1.60
CA GLN A 39 -9.83 5.20 -1.58
C GLN A 39 -9.19 4.56 -0.34
N THR A 40 -9.81 4.71 0.85
CA THR A 40 -9.33 4.08 2.09
C THR A 40 -9.32 2.55 1.97
N ARG A 41 -10.40 1.96 1.46
CA ARG A 41 -10.49 0.50 1.27
C ARG A 41 -9.47 -0.01 0.25
N ALA A 42 -9.26 0.72 -0.85
CA ALA A 42 -8.25 0.38 -1.86
C ALA A 42 -6.84 0.43 -1.26
N LYS A 43 -6.51 1.47 -0.50
CA LYS A 43 -5.22 1.59 0.20
C LYS A 43 -5.03 0.49 1.25
N ALA A 44 -6.05 0.18 2.05
CA ALA A 44 -6.00 -0.91 3.03
C ALA A 44 -5.74 -2.27 2.35
N SER A 45 -6.45 -2.57 1.24
CA SER A 45 -6.22 -3.79 0.47
C SER A 45 -4.82 -3.85 -0.15
N ALA A 46 -4.31 -2.71 -0.63
CA ALA A 46 -2.97 -2.64 -1.19
C ALA A 46 -1.88 -2.89 -0.13
N VAL A 47 -2.01 -2.29 1.06
CA VAL A 47 -1.10 -2.58 2.19
C VAL A 47 -1.13 -4.04 2.57
N GLN A 48 -2.33 -4.63 2.71
CA GLN A 48 -2.44 -6.04 3.06
C GLN A 48 -1.79 -6.94 2.00
N ALA A 49 -1.92 -6.61 0.72
CA ALA A 49 -1.23 -7.31 -0.35
C ALA A 49 0.30 -7.16 -0.22
N THR A 50 0.81 -5.95 0.00
CA THR A 50 2.23 -5.66 0.25
C THR A 50 2.77 -6.49 1.42
N VAL A 51 2.10 -6.45 2.57
CA VAL A 51 2.48 -7.21 3.77
C VAL A 51 2.48 -8.71 3.49
N ASN A 52 1.43 -9.24 2.85
CA ASN A 52 1.35 -10.67 2.51
C ASN A 52 2.47 -11.10 1.54
N THR A 53 2.84 -10.25 0.58
CA THR A 53 3.97 -10.52 -0.31
C THR A 53 5.26 -10.63 0.48
N VAL A 54 5.52 -9.71 1.42
CA VAL A 54 6.71 -9.75 2.28
C VAL A 54 6.73 -10.99 3.16
N ILE A 55 5.60 -11.36 3.77
CA ILE A 55 5.46 -12.58 4.58
C ILE A 55 5.82 -13.81 3.74
N LYS A 56 5.19 -13.99 2.57
CA LYS A 56 5.44 -15.13 1.69
C LYS A 56 6.90 -15.21 1.27
N LYS A 57 7.51 -14.08 0.93
CA LYS A 57 8.93 -14.04 0.54
C LYS A 57 9.84 -14.36 1.73
N ALA A 58 9.56 -13.82 2.91
CA ALA A 58 10.32 -14.10 4.11
C ALA A 58 10.19 -15.57 4.57
N GLU A 59 9.00 -16.18 4.43
CA GLU A 59 8.78 -17.60 4.67
C GLU A 59 9.48 -18.49 3.64
N SER A 60 9.46 -18.11 2.35
CA SER A 60 10.21 -18.82 1.30
C SER A 60 11.72 -18.80 1.57
N ALA A 61 12.26 -17.67 2.04
CA ALA A 61 13.66 -17.54 2.41
C ALA A 61 13.98 -18.44 3.60
N ASN A 62 13.10 -18.50 4.60
CA ASN A 62 13.25 -19.38 5.75
C ASN A 62 13.17 -20.88 5.36
N ALA A 63 12.32 -21.25 4.40
CA ALA A 63 12.24 -22.63 3.93
C ALA A 63 13.52 -23.12 3.24
N VAL A 64 14.29 -22.21 2.63
CA VAL A 64 15.54 -22.54 1.92
C VAL A 64 16.76 -22.40 2.82
N ALA A 65 16.85 -21.32 3.60
CA ALA A 65 18.03 -20.97 4.40
C ALA A 65 17.88 -21.29 5.90
N ASN A 66 16.76 -21.91 6.29
CA ASN A 66 16.39 -22.22 7.68
C ASN A 66 16.52 -21.02 8.63
N SER A 67 16.38 -19.81 8.07
CA SER A 67 16.47 -18.53 8.76
C SER A 67 15.70 -17.44 8.02
N TYR A 68 15.02 -16.58 8.77
CA TYR A 68 14.40 -15.37 8.22
C TYR A 68 15.45 -14.32 7.80
N PRO A 69 15.21 -13.57 6.70
CA PRO A 69 16.10 -12.52 6.23
C PRO A 69 16.43 -11.49 7.32
N GLN A 70 17.73 -11.20 7.49
CA GLN A 70 18.23 -10.23 8.48
C GLN A 70 18.52 -8.85 7.89
N ASN A 71 18.61 -8.77 6.56
CA ASN A 71 18.87 -7.55 5.81
C ASN A 71 18.24 -7.64 4.43
N ALA A 72 18.26 -6.54 3.65
CA ALA A 72 17.72 -6.51 2.30
C ALA A 72 18.39 -7.55 1.38
N ALA A 73 19.70 -7.81 1.56
CA ALA A 73 20.42 -8.81 0.79
C ALA A 73 19.91 -10.24 1.06
N GLY A 74 19.39 -10.50 2.26
CA GLY A 74 18.76 -11.76 2.64
C GLY A 74 17.42 -12.00 1.95
N PHE A 75 16.85 -11.03 1.24
CA PHE A 75 15.75 -11.26 0.30
C PHE A 75 16.28 -11.58 -1.11
N THR A 76 17.43 -11.04 -1.50
CA THR A 76 18.00 -11.25 -2.85
C THR A 76 18.89 -12.50 -2.98
N ALA A 77 19.31 -13.08 -1.86
CA ALA A 77 20.18 -14.26 -1.85
C ALA A 77 19.43 -15.53 -2.29
N GLN A 78 18.11 -15.56 -2.14
CA GLN A 78 17.23 -16.61 -2.65
C GLN A 78 16.39 -16.05 -3.79
N LYS A 79 16.62 -16.52 -5.02
CA LYS A 79 15.93 -16.03 -6.24
C LYS A 79 14.39 -16.06 -6.17
N ASP A 80 13.82 -16.96 -5.37
CA ASP A 80 12.37 -17.04 -5.11
C ASP A 80 11.89 -15.92 -4.16
N SER A 81 12.76 -15.51 -3.24
CA SER A 81 12.57 -14.47 -2.24
C SER A 81 12.97 -13.07 -2.72
N ASP A 82 13.55 -12.95 -3.92
CA ASP A 82 13.92 -11.68 -4.57
C ASP A 82 12.72 -10.71 -4.54
N MET A 83 12.86 -9.57 -3.86
CA MET A 83 11.82 -8.52 -3.80
C MET A 83 11.78 -7.65 -5.08
N THR A 84 12.68 -7.91 -6.03
CA THR A 84 12.77 -7.23 -7.34
C THR A 84 11.42 -7.33 -8.07
N GLY A 85 10.86 -6.19 -8.48
CA GLY A 85 9.57 -6.13 -9.17
C GLY A 85 8.33 -6.37 -8.30
N SER A 86 8.49 -6.58 -6.98
CA SER A 86 7.34 -6.79 -6.08
C SER A 86 6.57 -5.51 -5.74
N GLY A 87 7.09 -4.33 -6.13
CA GLY A 87 6.50 -3.02 -5.80
C GLY A 87 6.55 -2.65 -4.32
N VAL A 88 7.20 -3.47 -3.49
CA VAL A 88 7.37 -3.24 -2.05
C VAL A 88 8.58 -2.34 -1.80
N THR A 89 8.38 -1.33 -0.95
CA THR A 89 9.46 -0.44 -0.49
C THR A 89 9.74 -0.68 0.99
N PHE A 90 10.98 -1.06 1.35
CA PHE A 90 11.39 -1.17 2.75
C PHE A 90 11.92 0.17 3.26
N VAL A 91 11.33 0.65 4.36
CA VAL A 91 11.73 1.87 5.04
C VAL A 91 12.17 1.55 6.46
N THR A 92 13.04 2.39 7.02
CA THR A 92 13.55 2.22 8.40
C THR A 92 12.67 2.88 9.46
N ALA A 93 11.89 3.88 9.08
CA ALA A 93 10.98 4.60 9.97
C ALA A 93 9.57 4.01 9.92
N ALA A 94 8.95 3.84 11.08
CA ALA A 94 7.55 3.43 11.17
C ALA A 94 6.64 4.46 10.47
N PRO A 95 5.66 4.01 9.65
CA PRO A 95 4.79 4.92 8.94
C PRO A 95 3.88 5.66 9.94
N THR A 96 3.66 6.95 9.66
CA THR A 96 2.78 7.83 10.43
C THR A 96 1.61 8.33 9.59
N SER A 97 0.70 9.11 10.19
CA SER A 97 -0.43 9.74 9.47
C SER A 97 -0.01 10.63 8.31
N THR A 98 1.24 11.13 8.31
CA THR A 98 1.81 11.99 7.27
C THR A 98 2.78 11.27 6.32
N THR A 99 3.24 10.08 6.67
CA THR A 99 4.26 9.32 5.93
C THR A 99 3.79 7.91 5.55
N ASN A 100 2.48 7.70 5.43
CA ASN A 100 1.91 6.42 5.02
C ASN A 100 1.91 6.25 3.49
N SER A 101 2.42 5.11 3.03
CA SER A 101 2.26 4.66 1.65
C SER A 101 1.79 3.21 1.63
N PRO A 102 0.88 2.82 0.72
CA PRO A 102 0.39 1.45 0.64
C PRO A 102 1.47 0.42 0.24
N THR A 103 2.58 0.88 -0.32
CA THR A 103 3.72 0.05 -0.75
C THR A 103 4.89 0.08 0.23
N SER A 104 4.88 0.97 1.22
CA SER A 104 5.97 1.09 2.19
C SER A 104 5.71 0.25 3.42
N VAL A 105 6.70 -0.55 3.81
CA VAL A 105 6.66 -1.33 5.06
C VAL A 105 8.02 -1.26 5.77
N VAL A 106 8.00 -1.35 7.09
CA VAL A 106 9.22 -1.56 7.87
C VAL A 106 9.34 -3.05 8.12
N TYR A 107 10.46 -3.64 7.75
CA TYR A 107 10.78 -5.00 8.14
C TYR A 107 11.88 -4.97 9.19
N THR A 108 11.60 -5.63 10.31
CA THR A 108 12.51 -5.69 11.44
C THR A 108 12.76 -7.13 11.84
N PRO A 109 13.95 -7.69 11.59
CA PRO A 109 14.27 -9.06 12.00
C PRO A 109 14.37 -9.18 13.52
N CYS A 110 14.13 -10.37 14.06
CA CYS A 110 14.27 -10.62 15.49
C CYS A 110 15.73 -10.97 15.83
N THR A 111 16.30 -10.38 16.90
CA THR A 111 17.75 -10.46 17.23
C THR A 111 18.10 -11.48 18.32
N GLY A 112 17.12 -12.05 19.03
CA GLY A 112 17.37 -12.97 20.14
C GLY A 112 17.94 -14.32 19.69
N THR A 113 17.17 -15.08 18.92
CA THR A 113 17.64 -16.25 18.18
C THR A 113 17.64 -15.86 16.71
N ALA A 114 18.82 -15.51 16.18
CA ALA A 114 18.95 -15.07 14.79
C ALA A 114 18.27 -16.10 13.86
N GLY A 115 17.38 -15.62 12.99
CA GLY A 115 16.69 -16.45 12.01
C GLY A 115 15.37 -17.10 12.46
N THR A 116 14.84 -16.85 13.67
CA THR A 116 13.56 -17.45 14.10
C THR A 116 12.33 -16.56 13.93
N GLY A 117 12.45 -15.36 13.36
CA GLY A 117 11.31 -14.52 12.99
C GLY A 117 11.65 -13.11 12.53
N ALA A 118 10.60 -12.35 12.20
CA ALA A 118 10.64 -10.91 11.93
C ALA A 118 9.29 -10.24 12.27
N VAL A 119 9.32 -8.93 12.43
CA VAL A 119 8.14 -8.07 12.60
C VAL A 119 8.04 -7.14 11.41
N ILE A 120 6.85 -7.08 10.81
CA ILE A 120 6.53 -6.18 9.71
C ILE A 120 5.61 -5.10 10.28
N THR A 121 6.04 -3.84 10.18
CA THR A 121 5.26 -2.67 10.60
C THR A 121 4.72 -1.95 9.38
N TYR A 122 3.43 -1.65 9.38
CA TYR A 122 2.73 -1.01 8.27
C TYR A 122 1.69 -0.01 8.78
N TRP A 123 1.15 0.82 7.88
CA TRP A 123 0.04 1.71 8.21
C TRP A 123 -1.30 1.04 7.96
N ASP A 124 -2.14 0.92 8.99
CA ASP A 124 -3.51 0.46 8.85
C ASP A 124 -4.43 1.65 8.52
N TYR A 125 -4.88 1.71 7.27
CA TYR A 125 -5.78 2.76 6.79
C TYR A 125 -7.19 2.69 7.40
N ASN A 126 -7.61 1.54 7.94
CA ASN A 126 -8.90 1.41 8.60
C ASN A 126 -8.83 1.89 10.06
N ALA A 127 -7.75 1.51 10.77
CA ALA A 127 -7.52 1.94 12.14
C ALA A 127 -6.88 3.34 12.26
N ASN A 128 -6.41 3.89 11.14
CA ASN A 128 -5.67 5.16 11.06
C ASN A 128 -4.47 5.19 12.02
N ALA A 129 -3.77 4.06 12.12
CA ALA A 129 -2.70 3.84 13.07
C ALA A 129 -1.65 2.89 12.51
N THR A 130 -0.46 2.92 13.10
CA THR A 130 0.60 1.97 12.80
C THR A 130 0.24 0.60 13.39
N ALA A 131 0.28 -0.44 12.56
CA ALA A 131 0.03 -1.82 12.95
C ALA A 131 1.25 -2.70 12.68
N THR A 132 1.34 -3.83 13.38
CA THR A 132 2.44 -4.78 13.24
C THR A 132 1.92 -6.18 12.96
N LYS A 133 2.69 -6.96 12.20
CA LYS A 133 2.47 -8.38 11.95
C LYS A 133 3.78 -9.12 12.18
N SER A 134 3.80 -10.07 13.09
CA SER A 134 4.96 -10.94 13.31
C SER A 134 4.90 -12.19 12.42
N ILE A 135 6.07 -12.64 11.98
CA ILE A 135 6.32 -13.90 11.26
C ILE A 135 7.43 -14.67 11.95
N GLY A 136 7.26 -15.98 12.15
CA GLY A 136 8.21 -16.80 12.91
C GLY A 136 8.30 -16.43 14.40
N GLN A 137 8.36 -17.42 15.29
CA GLN A 137 8.69 -17.21 16.70
C GLN A 137 9.56 -18.37 17.22
N PRO A 138 10.52 -18.14 18.13
CA PRO A 138 11.07 -19.21 18.95
C PRO A 138 10.05 -19.64 20.02
N THR A 139 9.97 -20.95 20.25
CA THR A 139 9.21 -21.57 21.34
C THR A 139 9.60 -20.97 22.70
N ALA A 140 8.56 -20.58 23.46
CA ALA A 140 8.57 -20.14 24.86
C ALA A 140 9.19 -18.75 25.15
N ALA A 141 8.33 -17.77 25.43
CA ALA A 141 8.62 -16.46 26.07
C ALA A 141 9.40 -15.37 25.29
N GLY A 142 9.95 -15.65 24.10
CA GLY A 142 10.65 -14.65 23.30
C GLY A 142 9.71 -13.78 22.47
N THR A 143 9.33 -12.60 22.95
CA THR A 143 8.92 -11.54 22.02
C THR A 143 10.10 -11.24 21.09
N CYS A 144 9.83 -10.98 19.81
CA CYS A 144 10.85 -10.42 18.95
C CYS A 144 11.29 -9.08 19.54
N ALA A 145 12.43 -9.07 20.24
CA ALA A 145 13.17 -7.84 20.46
C ALA A 145 13.52 -7.34 19.06
N ALA A 146 12.70 -6.43 18.55
CA ALA A 146 12.77 -5.96 17.19
C ALA A 146 14.21 -5.45 16.96
N GLY A 147 14.92 -6.04 16.00
CA GLY A 147 16.23 -5.58 15.59
C GLY A 147 16.17 -4.18 14.99
N THR A 148 17.26 -3.76 14.34
CA THR A 148 17.20 -2.54 13.54
C THR A 148 16.45 -2.86 12.24
N ALA A 149 15.42 -2.05 11.95
CA ALA A 149 14.81 -2.08 10.63
C ALA A 149 15.86 -1.74 9.57
N PHE A 150 15.74 -2.34 8.39
CA PHE A 150 16.62 -2.03 7.26
C PHE A 150 15.84 -1.38 6.11
N ALA A 151 16.55 -0.62 5.28
CA ALA A 151 16.07 -0.10 4.01
C ALA A 151 16.57 -0.95 2.84
N GLN A 152 15.94 -0.80 1.67
CA GLN A 152 16.51 -1.32 0.42
C GLN A 152 17.75 -0.51 0.04
N VAL A 153 18.87 -1.21 -0.18
CA VAL A 153 20.07 -0.68 -0.82
C VAL A 153 20.34 -1.59 -2.00
N TRP A 154 20.24 -1.04 -3.22
CA TRP A 154 20.56 -1.74 -4.47
C TRP A 154 22.02 -1.54 -4.81
#